data_AF-A0A7T5JQ76-F1
#
_entry.id   AF-A0A7T5JQ76-F1
#
_cell.length_a   1.000
_cell.length_b   1.000
_cell.length_c   1.000
_cell.angle_alpha   90.00
_cell.angle_beta   90.00
_cell.angle_gamma   90.00
#
_symmetry.space_group_name_H-M   'P 1'
#
loop_
_entity.id
_entity.type
_entity.pdbx_description
1 polymer ?
#
loop_
_entity_poly.entity_id
_entity_poly.type
_entity_poly.pdbx_seq_one_letter_code
_entity_poly.pdbx_strand_id
1 'polypeptide(L)'
;MEWFDLVSTYTPSSAGEPSWYDSFRLWADKSRTWIIFIQLILVYYLGFATRIRMPLLKNILLYLLLFVGALIFAILDVRLPVKSGLMIAIAILVIVKVRIKPDGSTRK
;
A
#
# COMPACT_ATOMS: atom_id res chain seq x y z
N MET A 1 14.62 -30.26 4.89
CA MET A 1 15.09 -28.86 4.90
C MET A 1 14.62 -28.25 6.22
N GLU A 2 15.37 -28.45 7.31
CA GLU A 2 14.93 -28.07 8.67
C GLU A 2 14.56 -26.60 8.83
N TRP A 3 15.17 -25.73 8.03
CA TRP A 3 14.90 -24.29 8.09
C TRP A 3 13.46 -23.91 7.70
N PHE A 4 12.75 -24.73 6.91
CA PHE A 4 11.34 -24.49 6.59
C PHE A 4 10.39 -24.84 7.75
N ASP A 5 10.72 -25.86 8.55
CA ASP A 5 9.94 -26.26 9.72
C ASP A 5 10.14 -25.32 10.91
N LEU A 6 11.32 -24.68 10.99
CA LEU A 6 11.60 -23.63 11.99
C LEU A 6 10.86 -22.32 11.71
N VAL A 7 10.51 -22.02 10.46
CA VAL A 7 9.73 -20.83 10.09
C VAL A 7 8.22 -21.06 10.27
N SER A 8 7.74 -22.29 10.13
CA SER A 8 6.32 -22.62 10.33
C SER A 8 5.94 -22.76 11.81
N THR A 9 6.92 -22.91 12.71
CA THR A 9 6.76 -23.10 14.15
C THR A 9 7.13 -21.87 14.97
N TYR A 10 6.80 -20.65 14.48
CA TYR A 10 6.76 -19.46 15.34
C TYR A 10 5.67 -19.64 16.41
N THR A 11 6.03 -20.32 17.49
CA THR A 11 5.34 -20.26 18.77
C THR A 11 6.09 -19.21 19.60
N PRO A 12 5.41 -18.14 20.08
CA PRO A 12 6.08 -17.15 20.91
C PRO A 12 6.65 -17.86 22.15
N SER A 13 7.96 -17.79 22.34
CA SER A 13 8.69 -18.44 23.44
C SER A 13 8.36 -17.85 24.83
N SER A 14 7.52 -16.81 24.88
CA SER A 14 7.11 -16.12 26.11
C SER A 14 5.62 -15.75 26.05
N ALA A 15 4.81 -16.43 26.86
CA ALA A 15 3.42 -16.11 27.10
C ALA A 15 3.29 -14.77 27.83
N GLY A 16 3.22 -13.65 27.11
CA GLY A 16 2.87 -12.37 27.75
C GLY A 16 3.30 -11.09 27.03
N GLU A 17 4.32 -11.14 26.18
CA GLU A 17 4.76 -9.93 25.46
C GLU A 17 4.55 -10.11 23.95
N PRO A 18 3.60 -9.37 23.34
CA PRO A 18 3.51 -9.34 21.90
C PRO A 18 4.80 -8.72 21.37
N SER A 19 5.54 -9.50 20.57
CA SER A 19 6.65 -8.98 19.77
C SER A 19 6.16 -7.75 19.00
N TRP A 20 7.01 -6.74 18.87
CA TRP A 20 6.65 -5.52 18.14
C TRP A 20 6.17 -5.82 16.70
N TYR A 21 6.68 -6.89 16.09
CA TYR A 21 6.22 -7.38 14.78
C TYR A 21 4.77 -7.90 14.83
N ASP A 22 4.42 -8.63 15.87
CA ASP A 22 3.07 -9.18 16.04
C ASP A 22 2.09 -8.07 16.40
N SER A 23 2.47 -7.13 17.27
CA SER A 23 1.68 -5.93 17.55
C SER A 23 1.42 -5.12 16.28
N PHE A 24 2.45 -4.92 15.44
CA PHE A 24 2.32 -4.18 14.20
C PHE A 24 1.44 -4.92 13.17
N ARG A 25 1.63 -6.24 13.00
CA ARG A 25 0.83 -7.06 12.09
C ARG A 25 -0.64 -7.08 12.50
N LEU A 26 -0.93 -7.27 13.78
CA LEU A 26 -2.29 -7.28 14.31
C LEU A 26 -2.98 -5.91 14.14
N TRP A 27 -2.24 -4.82 14.36
CA TRP A 27 -2.75 -3.47 14.08
C TRP A 27 -3.01 -3.25 12.58
N ALA A 28 -2.07 -3.68 11.72
CA ALA A 28 -2.23 -3.59 10.28
C ALA A 28 -3.41 -4.45 9.78
N ASP A 29 -3.65 -5.61 10.40
CA ASP A 29 -4.79 -6.47 10.09
C ASP A 29 -6.12 -5.89 10.55
N LYS A 30 -6.15 -5.22 11.71
CA LYS A 30 -7.33 -4.49 12.18
C LYS A 30 -7.71 -3.33 11.25
N SER A 31 -6.72 -2.70 10.60
CA SER A 31 -6.91 -1.51 9.78
C SER A 31 -6.78 -1.74 8.26
N ARG A 32 -6.95 -2.99 7.79
CA ARG A 32 -6.75 -3.39 6.37
C ARG A 32 -7.39 -2.44 5.35
N THR A 33 -8.69 -2.19 5.47
CA THR A 33 -9.43 -1.35 4.52
C THR A 33 -8.88 0.07 4.44
N TRP A 34 -8.52 0.65 5.58
CA TRP A 34 -7.97 2.00 5.65
C TRP A 34 -6.57 2.09 5.03
N ILE A 35 -5.73 1.09 5.29
CA ILE A 35 -4.38 1.03 4.72
C ILE A 35 -4.46 0.91 3.19
N ILE A 36 -5.29 0.00 2.68
CA ILE A 36 -5.48 -0.18 1.24
C ILE A 36 -6.02 1.11 0.61
N PHE A 37 -6.99 1.77 1.25
CA PHE A 37 -7.53 3.03 0.76
C PHE A 37 -6.45 4.12 0.65
N ILE A 38 -5.63 4.31 1.68
CA ILE A 38 -4.50 5.27 1.66
C ILE A 38 -3.47 4.89 0.59
N GLN A 39 -3.16 3.60 0.45
CA GLN A 39 -2.23 3.12 -0.57
C GLN A 39 -2.77 3.41 -1.98
N LEU A 40 -4.06 3.19 -2.24
CA LEU A 40 -4.68 3.52 -3.53
C LEU A 40 -4.63 5.02 -3.81
N ILE A 41 -4.85 5.85 -2.79
CA ILE A 41 -4.69 7.30 -2.92
C ILE A 41 -3.26 7.65 -3.34
N LEU A 42 -2.25 7.07 -2.67
CA LEU A 42 -0.84 7.30 -3.02
C LEU A 42 -0.53 6.86 -4.45
N VAL A 43 -0.92 5.63 -4.83
CA VAL A 43 -0.70 5.10 -6.18
C VAL A 43 -1.36 6.00 -7.23
N TYR A 44 -2.59 6.46 -6.98
CA TYR A 44 -3.29 7.36 -7.86
C TYR A 44 -2.54 8.70 -8.04
N TYR A 45 -2.12 9.32 -6.94
CA TYR A 45 -1.40 10.59 -7.00
C TYR A 45 0.01 10.46 -7.60
N LEU A 46 0.70 9.35 -7.36
CA LEU A 46 2.04 9.13 -7.88
C LEU A 46 2.02 8.78 -9.37
N GLY A 47 1.17 7.83 -9.77
CA GLY A 47 1.14 7.25 -11.11
C GLY A 47 0.30 8.00 -12.13
N PHE A 48 -0.82 8.61 -11.72
CA PHE A 48 -1.80 9.18 -12.66
C PHE A 48 -1.95 10.71 -12.54
N ALA A 49 -1.78 11.28 -11.35
CA ALA A 49 -2.06 12.71 -11.12
C ALA A 49 -0.86 13.64 -11.45
N THR A 50 -0.28 13.55 -12.64
CA THR A 50 0.83 14.42 -13.09
C THR A 50 0.41 15.90 -13.25
N ARG A 51 -0.88 16.25 -13.11
CA ARG A 51 -1.35 17.65 -13.14
C ARG A 51 -2.52 17.89 -12.19
N ILE A 52 -2.24 18.64 -11.12
CA ILE A 52 -3.18 19.10 -10.07
C ILE A 52 -4.08 20.21 -10.64
N ARG A 53 -4.96 19.87 -11.57
CA ARG A 53 -5.98 20.79 -12.10
C ARG A 53 -7.32 20.08 -12.26
N MET A 54 -7.76 19.39 -11.20
CA MET A 54 -9.07 18.74 -11.18
C MET A 54 -10.09 19.61 -10.44
N PRO A 55 -11.28 19.87 -11.04
CA PRO A 55 -12.39 20.53 -10.36
C PRO A 55 -12.85 19.69 -9.15
N LEU A 56 -13.22 20.37 -8.04
CA LEU A 56 -13.59 19.77 -6.75
C LEU A 56 -14.58 18.59 -6.87
N LEU A 57 -15.55 18.69 -7.78
CA LEU A 57 -16.56 17.65 -7.98
C LEU A 57 -15.98 16.32 -8.51
N LYS A 58 -14.94 16.38 -9.36
CA LYS A 58 -14.26 15.18 -9.85
C LYS A 58 -13.45 14.50 -8.76
N ASN A 59 -12.94 15.25 -7.78
CA ASN A 59 -12.20 14.69 -6.65
C ASN A 59 -13.11 13.88 -5.71
N ILE A 60 -14.35 14.35 -5.50
CA ILE A 60 -15.35 13.62 -4.72
C ILE A 60 -15.72 12.30 -5.40
N LEU A 61 -16.02 12.34 -6.71
CA LEU A 61 -16.31 11.13 -7.49
C LEU A 61 -15.13 10.15 -7.48
N LEU A 62 -13.90 10.68 -7.57
CA LEU A 62 -12.69 9.88 -7.48
C LEU A 62 -12.59 9.17 -6.14
N TYR A 63 -12.67 9.87 -5.01
CA TYR A 63 -12.58 9.22 -3.70
C TYR A 63 -13.68 8.20 -3.49
N LEU A 64 -14.88 8.44 -4.02
CA LEU A 64 -15.98 7.47 -3.97
C LEU A 64 -15.64 6.20 -4.77
N LEU A 65 -15.14 6.34 -6.01
CA LEU A 65 -14.71 5.19 -6.81
C LEU A 65 -13.53 4.44 -6.17
N LEU A 66 -12.60 5.19 -5.57
CA LEU A 66 -11.43 4.65 -4.90
C LEU A 66 -11.82 3.90 -3.62
N PHE A 67 -12.85 4.38 -2.91
CA PHE A 67 -13.41 3.72 -1.73
C PHE A 67 -14.08 2.40 -2.12
N VAL A 68 -14.87 2.39 -3.21
CA VAL A 68 -15.45 1.15 -3.75
C VAL A 68 -14.35 0.16 -4.15
N GLY A 69 -13.29 0.62 -4.82
CA GLY A 69 -12.13 -0.22 -5.15
C GLY A 69 -11.43 -0.78 -3.91
N ALA A 70 -11.28 0.02 -2.85
CA ALA A 70 -10.71 -0.40 -1.58
C ALA A 70 -11.53 -1.50 -0.89
N LEU A 71 -12.87 -1.45 -0.98
CA LEU A 71 -13.75 -2.51 -0.46
C LEU A 71 -13.53 -3.84 -1.19
N ILE A 72 -13.42 -3.81 -2.53
CA ILE A 72 -13.13 -5.00 -3.33
C ILE A 72 -11.75 -5.56 -2.95
N PHE A 73 -10.72 -4.70 -2.86
CA PHE A 73 -9.38 -5.14 -2.47
C PHE A 73 -9.29 -5.65 -1.03
N ALA A 74 -10.09 -5.13 -0.09
CA ALA A 74 -10.15 -5.66 1.27
C ALA A 74 -10.66 -7.12 1.31
N ILE A 75 -11.60 -7.47 0.42
CA ILE A 75 -12.08 -8.85 0.29
C ILE A 75 -11.00 -9.74 -0.35
N LEU A 76 -10.30 -9.24 -1.38
CA LEU A 76 -9.21 -9.97 -2.02
C LEU A 76 -8.01 -10.17 -1.07
N ASP A 77 -7.73 -9.20 -0.18
CA ASP A 77 -6.62 -9.24 0.78
C ASP A 77 -6.74 -10.38 1.81
N VAL A 78 -7.92 -11.00 1.93
CA VAL A 78 -8.13 -12.20 2.76
C VAL A 78 -7.36 -13.40 2.22
N ARG A 79 -7.25 -13.54 0.90
CA ARG A 79 -6.57 -14.68 0.24
C ARG A 79 -5.32 -14.31 -0.53
N LEU A 80 -5.12 -13.02 -0.79
CA LEU A 80 -4.01 -12.50 -1.56
C LEU A 80 -3.26 -11.45 -0.74
N PRO A 81 -1.93 -11.36 -0.83
CA PRO A 81 -1.14 -10.37 -0.10
C PRO A 81 -1.21 -8.98 -0.79
N VAL A 82 -2.42 -8.43 -0.95
CA VAL A 82 -2.71 -7.19 -1.72
C VAL A 82 -2.06 -5.99 -1.05
N LYS A 83 -2.19 -5.85 0.28
CA LYS A 83 -1.59 -4.74 1.05
C LYS A 83 -0.08 -4.62 0.85
N SER A 84 0.63 -5.74 0.80
CA SER A 84 2.08 -5.77 0.54
C SER A 84 2.40 -5.50 -0.93
N GLY A 85 1.61 -6.03 -1.86
CA GLY A 85 1.77 -5.74 -3.29
C GLY A 85 1.61 -4.26 -3.62
N LEU A 86 0.61 -3.59 -3.02
CA LEU A 86 0.41 -2.15 -3.13
C LEU A 86 1.58 -1.37 -2.53
N MET A 87 2.13 -1.84 -1.41
CA MET A 87 3.31 -1.23 -0.79
C MET A 87 4.52 -1.23 -1.74
N ILE A 88 4.76 -2.36 -2.41
CA ILE A 88 5.83 -2.52 -3.41
C ILE A 88 5.56 -1.63 -4.63
N ALA A 89 4.32 -1.59 -5.13
CA ALA A 89 3.94 -0.73 -6.25
C ALA A 89 4.20 0.76 -5.94
N ILE A 90 3.86 1.22 -4.73
CA ILE A 90 4.18 2.57 -4.26
C ILE A 90 5.69 2.79 -4.24
N ALA A 91 6.46 1.87 -3.66
CA ALA A 91 7.92 2.00 -3.61
C ALA A 91 8.52 2.15 -5.02
N ILE A 92 8.08 1.33 -5.98
CA ILE A 92 8.51 1.42 -7.38
C ILE A 92 8.12 2.77 -7.99
N LEU A 93 6.88 3.22 -7.80
CA LEU A 93 6.42 4.52 -8.31
C LEU A 93 7.20 5.69 -7.70
N VAL A 94 7.53 5.64 -6.41
CA VAL A 94 8.37 6.63 -5.73
C VAL A 94 9.75 6.66 -6.40
N ILE A 95 10.38 5.50 -6.57
CA ILE A 95 11.71 5.38 -7.21
C ILE A 95 11.67 5.94 -8.63
N VAL A 96 10.68 5.53 -9.44
CA VAL A 96 10.53 5.99 -10.82
C VAL A 96 10.30 7.50 -10.88
N LYS A 97 9.48 8.05 -9.98
CA LYS A 97 9.17 9.48 -9.94
C LYS A 97 10.38 10.33 -9.52
N VAL A 98 11.21 9.81 -8.61
CA VAL A 98 12.49 10.45 -8.24
C VAL A 98 13.51 10.34 -9.38
N ARG A 99 13.52 9.22 -10.11
CA ARG A 99 14.44 8.97 -11.22
C ARG A 99 14.10 9.76 -12.48
N ILE A 100 12.80 9.97 -12.75
CA ILE A 100 12.33 10.89 -13.77
C ILE A 100 12.53 12.31 -13.21
N LYS A 101 13.76 12.81 -13.34
CA LYS A 101 13.94 14.25 -13.37
C LYS A 101 13.23 14.73 -14.64
N PRO A 102 12.31 15.70 -14.57
CA PRO A 102 11.94 16.39 -15.79
C PRO A 102 13.24 16.99 -16.31
N ASP A 103 13.76 16.48 -17.44
CA ASP A 103 14.93 17.02 -18.12
C ASP A 103 14.57 18.43 -18.62
N GLY A 104 14.54 19.38 -17.69
CA GLY A 104 14.50 20.79 -17.96
C GLY A 104 15.92 21.23 -18.25
N SER A 105 16.40 20.98 -19.47
CA SER A 105 17.41 21.78 -20.20
C SER A 105 18.21 20.93 -21.19
N THR A 106 17.62 20.66 -22.36
CA THR A 106 18.36 20.97 -23.59
C THR A 106 17.65 22.16 -24.23
N ARG A 107 18.01 23.34 -23.70
CA ARG A 107 17.75 24.63 -24.35
C ARG A 107 18.88 24.85 -25.34
N LYS A 108 18.60 24.67 -26.64
CA LYS A 108 19.03 25.54 -27.75
C LYS A 108 18.45 25.03 -29.05
#